data_AF-A0A7U3ZQ78-F1
#
_entry.id   AF-A0A7U3ZQ78-F1
#
_cell.length_a   1.000
_cell.length_b   1.000
_cell.length_c   1.000
_cell.angle_alpha   90.00
_cell.angle_beta   90.00
_cell.angle_gamma   90.00
#
_symmetry.space_group_name_H-M   'P 1'
#
loop_
_entity.id
_entity.type
_entity.pdbx_description
1 polymer ?
#
loop_
_entity_poly.entity_id
_entity_poly.type
_entity_poly.pdbx_seq_one_letter_code
_entity_poly.pdbx_strand_id
1 'polypeptide(L)'
;MFGKAEKFLELFLGIKVSDSTIYRVCNRVGQHLPEQELVKPGQDLGKLQQQPKANGLWYDRRLDGQPEARWVETNLGRTIAFEAHIRRPSAHKPWPTRSMWPTEAPVRKLKAKFERLYPPDSLCKQIFVSDGATWISKWVSERYPKAIQILDYYHAVEHMAKAAEYAPDAKKWLKIQKKRLLENQLNLVIKDIEAIKSLPKEICRSLLKYLENNAYRMNYKHYRQQGWFIGSGAIESAHKTLIQARMKLSGQWWSNSGCDNILKLRVALMSNKGKLLKNVILRKAA
;
A
#
# COMPACT_ATOMS: atom_id res chain seq x y z
N MET A 1 16.95 2.66 -18.05
CA MET A 1 17.50 3.87 -18.70
C MET A 1 17.27 5.11 -17.85
N PHE A 2 18.35 5.82 -17.52
CA PHE A 2 18.41 7.10 -16.81
C PHE A 2 18.66 8.29 -17.77
N GLY A 3 18.59 8.09 -19.09
CA GLY A 3 18.87 9.15 -20.08
C GLY A 3 18.08 10.46 -19.93
N LYS A 4 16.88 10.45 -19.31
CA LYS A 4 16.18 11.70 -18.95
C LYS A 4 16.93 12.51 -17.88
N ALA A 5 17.54 11.83 -16.91
CA ALA A 5 18.31 12.47 -15.85
C ALA A 5 19.64 13.03 -16.39
N GLU A 6 20.30 12.32 -17.31
CA GLU A 6 21.47 12.83 -18.03
C GLU A 6 21.17 14.16 -18.73
N LYS A 7 20.12 14.21 -19.56
CA LYS A 7 19.68 15.44 -20.22
C LYS A 7 19.35 16.56 -19.24
N PHE A 8 18.70 16.22 -18.12
CA PHE A 8 18.35 17.19 -17.09
C PHE A 8 19.59 17.79 -16.41
N LEU A 9 20.58 16.96 -16.06
CA LEU A 9 21.82 17.41 -15.43
C LEU A 9 22.66 18.28 -16.37
N GLU A 10 22.72 17.94 -17.65
CA GLU A 10 23.42 18.77 -18.64
C GLU A 10 22.69 20.09 -18.87
N LEU A 11 21.36 20.06 -19.07
CA LEU A 11 20.57 21.24 -19.41
C LEU A 11 20.50 22.27 -18.27
N PHE A 12 20.27 21.82 -17.03
CA PHE A 12 20.01 22.73 -15.91
C PHE A 12 21.22 22.98 -15.02
N LEU A 13 22.20 22.07 -15.00
CA LEU A 13 23.38 22.18 -14.14
C LEU A 13 24.70 22.24 -14.92
N GLY A 14 24.68 22.07 -16.25
CA GLY A 14 25.90 22.00 -17.07
C GLY A 14 26.75 20.76 -16.82
N ILE A 15 26.22 19.75 -16.10
CA ILE A 15 26.97 18.56 -15.70
C ILE A 15 26.76 17.46 -16.74
N LYS A 16 27.82 17.13 -17.50
CA LYS A 16 27.80 16.02 -18.45
C LYS A 16 28.10 14.69 -17.75
N VAL A 17 27.11 13.81 -17.70
CA VAL A 17 27.24 12.46 -17.13
C VAL A 17 26.41 11.44 -17.92
N SER A 18 26.98 10.28 -18.20
CA SER A 18 26.26 9.22 -18.90
C SER A 18 25.21 8.50 -18.04
N ASP A 19 24.15 7.97 -18.66
CA ASP A 19 23.17 7.06 -18.04
C ASP A 19 23.85 5.99 -17.16
N SER A 20 24.86 5.29 -17.70
CA SER A 20 25.61 4.25 -16.98
C SER A 20 26.29 4.77 -15.71
N THR A 21 26.75 6.03 -15.71
CA THR A 21 27.34 6.64 -14.52
C THR A 21 26.28 6.96 -13.48
N ILE A 22 25.13 7.50 -13.90
CA ILE A 22 23.98 7.74 -13.00
C ILE A 22 23.51 6.43 -12.38
N TYR A 23 23.35 5.37 -13.18
CA TYR A 23 22.98 4.05 -12.69
C TYR A 23 23.97 3.51 -11.66
N ARG A 24 25.28 3.54 -11.95
CA ARG A 24 26.32 3.08 -11.01
C ARG A 24 26.27 3.85 -9.69
N VAL A 25 26.10 5.17 -9.74
CA VAL A 25 25.98 6.00 -8.53
C VAL A 25 24.74 5.62 -7.73
N CYS A 26 23.57 5.53 -8.38
CA CYS A 26 22.34 5.12 -7.71
C CYS A 26 22.48 3.73 -7.07
N ASN A 27 22.98 2.75 -7.82
CA ASN A 27 23.15 1.38 -7.34
C ASN A 27 24.10 1.33 -6.13
N ARG A 28 25.23 2.05 -6.21
CA ARG A 28 26.20 2.17 -5.13
C ARG A 28 25.57 2.80 -3.88
N VAL A 29 24.86 3.91 -4.01
CA VAL A 29 24.20 4.56 -2.85
C VAL A 29 23.16 3.63 -2.24
N GLY A 30 22.34 2.96 -3.06
CA GLY A 30 21.35 1.99 -2.60
C GLY A 30 21.96 0.82 -1.83
N GLN A 31 23.11 0.32 -2.29
CA GLN A 31 23.86 -0.76 -1.62
C GLN A 31 24.36 -0.36 -0.23
N HIS A 32 24.77 0.90 -0.06
CA HIS A 32 25.33 1.41 1.19
C HIS A 32 24.29 2.05 2.11
N LEU A 33 23.02 2.12 1.69
CA LEU A 33 21.95 2.60 2.56
C LEU A 33 21.72 1.60 3.70
N PRO A 34 21.79 2.04 4.97
CA PRO A 34 21.57 1.18 6.10
C PRO A 34 20.10 0.76 6.16
N GLU A 35 19.83 -0.49 5.82
CA GLU A 35 18.47 -1.04 5.74
C GLU A 35 17.72 -0.94 7.07
N GLN A 36 18.45 -1.05 8.19
CA GLN A 36 17.89 -0.88 9.54
C GLN A 36 17.32 0.52 9.77
N GLU A 37 17.96 1.57 9.22
CA GLU A 37 17.45 2.94 9.33
C GLU A 37 16.27 3.18 8.38
N LEU A 38 16.24 2.49 7.23
CA LEU A 38 15.09 2.53 6.33
C LEU A 38 13.84 1.90 6.95
N VAL A 39 13.99 0.90 7.83
CA VAL A 39 12.87 0.23 8.51
C VAL A 39 12.58 0.77 9.93
N LYS A 40 13.15 1.92 10.30
CA LYS A 40 12.72 2.65 11.52
C LYS A 40 11.53 3.57 11.21
N PRO A 41 10.55 3.72 12.10
CA PRO A 41 9.54 4.76 11.93
C PRO A 41 10.22 6.13 11.87
N GLY A 42 9.72 7.03 11.02
CA GLY A 42 10.15 8.43 11.05
C GLY A 42 9.84 9.07 12.41
N GLN A 43 10.51 10.17 12.76
CA GLN A 43 10.35 10.82 14.08
C GLN A 43 8.88 11.04 14.47
N ASP A 44 8.06 11.49 13.53
CA ASP A 44 6.66 11.81 13.78
C ASP A 44 5.78 10.54 13.91
N LEU A 45 6.06 9.49 13.14
CA LEU A 45 5.40 8.19 13.31
C LEU A 45 5.74 7.55 14.65
N GLY A 46 7.03 7.59 15.05
CA GLY A 46 7.48 7.05 16.33
C GLY A 46 6.84 7.75 17.52
N LYS A 47 6.70 9.09 17.47
CA LYS A 47 5.97 9.86 18.51
C LYS A 47 4.50 9.45 18.60
N LEU A 48 3.83 9.27 17.46
CA LEU A 48 2.41 8.87 17.43
C LEU A 48 2.19 7.43 17.91
N GLN A 49 3.13 6.52 17.66
CA GLN A 49 3.08 5.14 18.13
C GLN A 49 3.16 4.98 19.65
N GLN A 50 3.65 6.01 20.35
CA GLN A 50 3.75 6.06 21.81
C GLN A 50 2.53 6.74 22.47
N GLN A 51 1.51 7.14 21.70
CA GLN A 51 0.31 7.78 22.23
C GLN A 51 -0.89 6.82 22.21
N PRO A 52 -1.78 6.87 23.22
CA PRO A 52 -2.97 6.01 23.29
C PRO A 52 -4.10 6.38 22.30
N LYS A 53 -3.87 7.36 21.42
CA LYS A 53 -4.86 7.78 20.40
C LYS A 53 -4.93 6.77 19.24
N ALA A 54 -6.09 6.68 18.58
CA ALA A 54 -6.33 5.69 17.55
C ALA A 54 -5.65 6.04 16.21
N ASN A 55 -4.83 5.12 15.67
CA ASN A 55 -4.02 5.35 14.46
C ASN A 55 -4.23 4.23 13.43
N GLY A 56 -4.90 4.53 12.31
CA GLY A 56 -5.15 3.49 11.31
C GLY A 56 -4.00 3.27 10.33
N LEU A 57 -3.70 2.00 10.08
CA LEU A 57 -2.65 1.53 9.21
C LEU A 57 -3.24 0.79 7.99
N TRP A 58 -2.47 0.76 6.91
CA TRP A 58 -2.88 0.28 5.61
C TRP A 58 -1.89 -0.76 5.10
N TYR A 59 -2.41 -1.85 4.54
CA TYR A 59 -1.61 -2.90 3.97
C TYR A 59 -2.18 -3.24 2.59
N ASP A 60 -1.35 -3.29 1.55
CA ASP A 60 -1.77 -3.88 0.28
C ASP A 60 -0.60 -4.57 -0.40
N ARG A 61 -0.92 -5.69 -1.05
CA ARG A 61 0.00 -6.50 -1.83
C ARG A 61 -0.38 -6.32 -3.29
N ARG A 62 0.54 -5.89 -4.16
CA ARG A 62 0.36 -6.06 -5.61
C ARG A 62 1.64 -6.41 -6.35
N LEU A 63 1.42 -7.12 -7.47
CA LEU A 63 2.38 -7.87 -8.29
C LEU A 63 2.90 -7.02 -9.45
N ASP A 64 4.22 -6.92 -9.60
CA ASP A 64 4.87 -6.34 -10.78
C ASP A 64 6.01 -7.28 -11.26
N GLY A 65 5.95 -7.77 -12.51
CA GLY A 65 6.81 -8.85 -13.04
C GLY A 65 8.00 -8.42 -13.92
N GLN A 66 8.86 -9.39 -14.28
CA GLN A 66 9.88 -9.39 -15.36
C GLN A 66 10.17 -10.82 -15.92
N PRO A 67 10.75 -10.98 -17.13
CA PRO A 67 10.62 -12.19 -17.96
C PRO A 67 11.72 -13.28 -17.87
N GLU A 68 12.91 -13.04 -17.29
CA GLU A 68 14.07 -13.92 -17.58
C GLU A 68 14.49 -14.97 -16.54
N ALA A 69 13.90 -15.03 -15.34
CA ALA A 69 14.02 -16.20 -14.47
C ALA A 69 13.04 -16.05 -13.30
N ARG A 70 12.04 -16.92 -13.20
CA ARG A 70 11.06 -17.09 -12.10
C ARG A 70 10.64 -15.78 -11.41
N TRP A 71 9.41 -15.34 -11.70
CA TRP A 71 8.63 -14.35 -10.96
C TRP A 71 9.11 -14.07 -9.51
N VAL A 72 9.68 -12.90 -9.26
CA VAL A 72 10.00 -12.46 -7.90
C VAL A 72 9.03 -11.35 -7.48
N GLU A 73 8.01 -11.72 -6.71
CA GLU A 73 7.02 -10.83 -6.13
C GLU A 73 7.68 -9.81 -5.18
N THR A 74 7.48 -8.51 -5.44
CA THR A 74 7.91 -7.44 -4.55
C THR A 74 6.70 -6.92 -3.77
N ASN A 75 6.60 -7.30 -2.50
CA ASN A 75 5.54 -6.79 -1.61
C ASN A 75 5.88 -5.38 -1.12
N LEU A 76 4.84 -4.56 -0.85
CA LEU A 76 4.97 -3.21 -0.31
C LEU A 76 4.07 -3.04 0.92
N GLY A 77 4.63 -2.71 2.07
CA GLY A 77 3.84 -2.22 3.21
C GLY A 77 3.81 -0.69 3.23
N ARG A 78 2.72 -0.08 3.72
CA ARG A 78 2.69 1.37 3.95
C ARG A 78 2.10 1.72 5.31
N THR A 79 2.94 2.26 6.18
CA THR A 79 2.49 2.80 7.47
C THR A 79 1.94 4.21 7.36
N ILE A 80 0.81 4.49 8.03
CA ILE A 80 0.22 5.82 8.16
C ILE A 80 -0.22 5.96 9.62
N ALA A 81 -0.05 7.14 10.22
CA ALA A 81 -0.58 7.44 11.55
C ALA A 81 -1.33 8.76 11.48
N PHE A 82 -2.58 8.76 11.93
CA PHE A 82 -3.49 9.89 11.82
C PHE A 82 -4.37 9.97 13.07
N GLU A 83 -4.75 11.18 13.48
CA GLU A 83 -5.70 11.34 14.58
C GLU A 83 -7.13 11.02 14.11
N ALA A 84 -7.88 10.27 14.92
CA ALA A 84 -9.21 9.75 14.56
C ALA A 84 -10.30 10.80 14.24
N HIS A 85 -10.04 12.10 14.45
CA HIS A 85 -10.98 13.18 14.18
C HIS A 85 -10.76 13.91 12.85
N ILE A 86 -9.90 13.41 11.96
CA ILE A 86 -9.71 14.03 10.65
C ILE A 86 -11.00 13.82 9.81
N ARG A 87 -11.84 14.86 9.76
CA ARG A 87 -12.94 14.97 8.79
C ARG A 87 -12.35 14.79 7.39
N ARG A 88 -13.07 14.05 6.53
CA ARG A 88 -12.70 13.84 5.12
C ARG A 88 -12.17 15.14 4.51
N PRO A 89 -11.01 15.12 3.85
CA PRO A 89 -10.63 16.21 2.99
C PRO A 89 -11.69 16.37 1.89
N SER A 90 -12.18 17.60 1.73
CA SER A 90 -12.92 17.98 0.53
C SER A 90 -11.93 18.11 -0.63
N ALA A 91 -12.44 18.21 -1.86
CA ALA A 91 -11.64 18.44 -3.06
C ALA A 91 -10.70 19.67 -2.97
N HIS A 92 -10.82 20.52 -1.93
CA HIS A 92 -10.10 21.79 -1.76
C HIS A 92 -9.22 21.83 -0.49
N LYS A 93 -9.20 20.76 0.32
CA LYS A 93 -8.24 20.62 1.42
C LYS A 93 -7.54 19.27 1.26
N PRO A 94 -6.32 19.18 0.73
CA PRO A 94 -5.61 17.91 0.70
C PRO A 94 -5.46 17.33 2.11
N TRP A 95 -5.38 16.00 2.21
CA TRP A 95 -4.98 15.35 3.47
C TRP A 95 -3.73 16.05 4.01
N PRO A 96 -3.66 16.38 5.31
CA PRO A 96 -2.47 17.00 5.86
C PRO A 96 -1.27 16.11 5.55
N THR A 97 -0.36 16.60 4.71
CA THR A 97 0.83 15.86 4.27
C THR A 97 1.72 15.45 5.45
N ARG A 98 1.51 16.09 6.61
CA ARG A 98 2.16 15.89 7.91
C ARG A 98 1.61 14.69 8.72
N SER A 99 0.48 14.11 8.35
CA SER A 99 -0.17 12.98 9.03
C SER A 99 -0.06 11.65 8.27
N MET A 100 0.88 11.55 7.34
CA MET A 100 1.14 10.33 6.57
C MET A 100 2.64 10.12 6.50
N TRP A 101 3.13 9.12 7.24
CA TRP A 101 4.55 8.74 7.31
C TRP A 101 4.75 7.40 6.62
N PRO A 102 4.72 7.35 5.28
CA PRO A 102 4.88 6.11 4.56
C PRO A 102 6.27 5.57 4.87
N THR A 103 6.35 4.38 5.44
CA THR A 103 7.57 3.58 5.30
C THR A 103 7.25 2.38 4.45
N GLU A 104 8.06 2.21 3.43
CA GLU A 104 7.87 1.26 2.36
C GLU A 104 9.04 0.27 2.39
N ALA A 105 8.75 -1.02 2.25
CA ALA A 105 9.79 -2.04 2.23
C ALA A 105 9.48 -2.97 1.07
N PRO A 106 10.38 -3.12 0.06
CA PRO A 106 10.31 -4.19 -0.92
C PRO A 106 10.82 -5.47 -0.29
N VAL A 107 10.14 -6.61 -0.48
CA VAL A 107 10.47 -7.77 0.37
C VAL A 107 10.24 -9.16 -0.21
N ARG A 108 11.36 -9.88 -0.32
CA ARG A 108 11.57 -11.18 0.34
C ARG A 108 11.80 -10.93 1.85
N LYS A 109 10.91 -11.39 2.76
CA LYS A 109 10.89 -11.19 4.25
C LYS A 109 10.08 -9.99 4.82
N LEU A 110 8.87 -9.73 4.32
CA LEU A 110 8.03 -8.55 4.67
C LEU A 110 7.66 -8.43 6.15
N LYS A 111 7.30 -9.54 6.79
CA LYS A 111 6.76 -9.57 8.16
C LYS A 111 7.71 -8.91 9.16
N ALA A 112 8.98 -9.30 9.19
CA ALA A 112 9.95 -8.79 10.15
C ALA A 112 10.28 -7.30 9.96
N LYS A 113 10.33 -6.82 8.72
CA LYS A 113 10.53 -5.38 8.45
C LYS A 113 9.32 -4.57 8.86
N PHE A 114 8.13 -5.10 8.58
CA PHE A 114 6.88 -4.44 8.95
C PHE A 114 6.68 -4.39 10.46
N GLU A 115 6.95 -5.47 11.18
CA GLU A 115 6.88 -5.52 12.65
C GLU A 115 7.86 -4.54 13.32
N ARG A 116 9.01 -4.23 12.69
CA ARG A 116 9.91 -3.17 13.17
C ARG A 116 9.37 -1.77 12.93
N LEU A 117 8.66 -1.56 11.82
CA LEU A 117 8.05 -0.28 11.48
C LEU A 117 6.78 -0.01 12.26
N TYR A 118 6.06 -1.08 12.56
CA TYR A 118 4.77 -1.06 13.23
C TYR A 118 4.76 -2.13 14.32
N PRO A 119 5.35 -1.84 15.47
CA PRO A 119 5.49 -2.83 16.54
C PRO A 119 4.13 -3.31 17.07
N PRO A 120 3.95 -4.63 17.28
CA PRO A 120 2.72 -5.17 17.89
C PRO A 120 2.36 -4.62 19.26
N ASP A 121 3.37 -4.17 20.01
CA ASP A 121 3.29 -3.56 21.34
C ASP A 121 3.06 -2.03 21.29
N SER A 122 2.85 -1.46 20.11
CA SER A 122 2.53 -0.03 19.99
C SER A 122 1.28 0.34 20.81
N LEU A 123 1.35 1.47 21.52
CA LEU A 123 0.25 1.99 22.34
C LEU A 123 -0.93 2.52 21.51
N CYS A 124 -0.73 2.72 20.20
CA CYS A 124 -1.79 3.20 19.33
C CYS A 124 -2.76 2.08 18.95
N LYS A 125 -4.03 2.43 18.73
CA LYS A 125 -5.02 1.49 18.18
C LYS A 125 -4.57 1.06 16.80
N GLN A 126 -4.48 -0.25 16.57
CA GLN A 126 -3.97 -0.78 15.32
C GLN A 126 -5.10 -1.16 14.36
N ILE A 127 -5.02 -0.70 13.12
CA ILE A 127 -6.01 -0.97 12.08
C ILE A 127 -5.28 -1.46 10.84
N PHE A 128 -5.76 -2.52 10.21
CA PHE A 128 -5.19 -3.07 8.97
C PHE A 128 -6.28 -3.09 7.91
N VAL A 129 -6.14 -2.26 6.88
CA VAL A 129 -6.93 -2.38 5.64
C VAL A 129 -6.22 -3.37 4.72
N SER A 130 -6.92 -4.35 4.14
CA SER A 130 -6.35 -5.27 3.12
C SER A 130 -7.40 -5.82 2.13
N ASP A 131 -6.94 -6.35 1.00
CA ASP A 131 -7.76 -6.95 -0.08
C ASP A 131 -8.55 -8.21 0.32
N GLY A 132 -8.28 -8.77 1.50
CA GLY A 132 -8.89 -10.00 2.00
C GLY A 132 -8.04 -11.26 1.78
N ALA A 133 -6.78 -11.14 1.35
CA ALA A 133 -5.89 -12.29 1.24
C ALA A 133 -5.72 -13.00 2.59
N THR A 134 -5.97 -14.31 2.62
CA THR A 134 -6.09 -15.11 3.85
C THR A 134 -4.82 -15.11 4.69
N TRP A 135 -3.65 -15.09 4.05
CA TRP A 135 -2.36 -15.08 4.75
C TRP A 135 -2.12 -13.77 5.53
N ILE A 136 -2.63 -12.62 5.04
CA ILE A 136 -2.51 -11.33 5.72
C ILE A 136 -3.32 -11.39 7.00
N SER A 137 -4.58 -11.83 6.87
CA SER A 137 -5.50 -11.92 7.99
C SER A 137 -4.99 -12.85 9.09
N LYS A 138 -4.49 -14.04 8.71
CA LYS A 138 -3.87 -14.97 9.66
C LYS A 138 -2.67 -14.34 10.38
N TRP A 139 -1.75 -13.74 9.63
CA TRP A 139 -0.58 -13.08 10.21
C TRP A 139 -0.96 -11.92 11.15
N VAL A 140 -1.95 -11.10 10.77
CA VAL A 140 -2.43 -10.00 11.62
C VAL A 140 -3.08 -10.54 12.89
N SER A 141 -3.95 -11.54 12.79
CA SER A 141 -4.59 -12.16 13.96
C SER A 141 -3.57 -12.80 14.91
N GLU A 142 -2.53 -13.44 14.38
CA GLU A 142 -1.47 -14.08 15.17
C GLU A 142 -0.54 -13.07 15.85
N ARG A 143 -0.15 -12.00 15.15
CA ARG A 143 0.88 -11.06 15.62
C ARG A 143 0.32 -9.81 16.27
N TYR A 144 -0.90 -9.43 15.93
CA TYR A 144 -1.57 -8.21 16.39
C TYR A 144 -2.98 -8.55 16.90
N PRO A 145 -3.10 -9.26 18.03
CA PRO A 145 -4.39 -9.79 18.51
C PRO A 145 -5.43 -8.70 18.85
N LYS A 146 -4.99 -7.47 19.09
CA LYS A 146 -5.85 -6.30 19.38
C LYS A 146 -6.17 -5.47 18.14
N ALA A 147 -5.67 -5.84 16.97
CA ALA A 147 -5.84 -5.06 15.76
C ALA A 147 -7.23 -5.22 15.14
N ILE A 148 -7.75 -4.12 14.62
CA ILE A 148 -8.95 -4.10 13.79
C ILE A 148 -8.55 -4.41 12.36
N GLN A 149 -9.17 -5.42 11.77
CA GLN A 149 -9.00 -5.74 10.35
C GLN A 149 -10.19 -5.20 9.56
N ILE A 150 -9.90 -4.43 8.51
CA ILE A 150 -10.88 -3.83 7.61
C ILE A 150 -10.66 -4.43 6.22
N LEU A 151 -11.71 -5.01 5.65
CA LEU A 151 -11.67 -5.41 4.25
C LEU A 151 -11.63 -4.14 3.38
N ASP A 152 -10.84 -4.14 2.33
CA ASP A 152 -10.88 -3.08 1.35
C ASP A 152 -12.25 -3.02 0.67
N TYR A 153 -12.96 -1.94 0.92
CA TYR A 153 -14.27 -1.65 0.33
C TYR A 153 -14.24 -1.63 -1.20
N TYR A 154 -13.24 -1.00 -1.80
CA TYR A 154 -13.14 -0.92 -3.27
C TYR A 154 -12.83 -2.28 -3.87
N HIS A 155 -12.01 -3.09 -3.20
CA HIS A 155 -11.74 -4.45 -3.66
C HIS A 155 -12.98 -5.35 -3.54
N ALA A 156 -13.73 -5.26 -2.43
CA ALA A 156 -15.01 -5.95 -2.28
C ALA A 156 -16.00 -5.53 -3.38
N VAL A 157 -16.01 -4.25 -3.77
CA VAL A 157 -16.81 -3.74 -4.88
C VAL A 157 -16.34 -4.27 -6.24
N GLU A 158 -15.03 -4.41 -6.48
CA GLU A 158 -14.50 -5.04 -7.71
C GLU A 158 -14.96 -6.49 -7.83
N HIS A 159 -14.95 -7.25 -6.74
CA HIS A 159 -15.50 -8.61 -6.69
C HIS A 159 -17.00 -8.64 -7.01
N MET A 160 -17.79 -7.72 -6.45
CA MET A 160 -19.22 -7.60 -6.75
C MET A 160 -19.49 -7.12 -8.19
N ALA A 161 -18.61 -6.32 -8.79
CA ALA A 161 -18.78 -5.84 -10.15
C ALA A 161 -18.82 -7.00 -11.17
N LYS A 162 -18.05 -8.07 -10.91
CA LYS A 162 -18.09 -9.30 -11.72
C LYS A 162 -19.47 -9.98 -11.68
N ALA A 163 -20.16 -9.95 -10.54
CA ALA A 163 -21.53 -10.46 -10.45
C ALA A 163 -22.54 -9.49 -11.07
N ALA A 164 -22.28 -8.18 -10.98
CA ALA A 164 -23.14 -7.16 -11.55
C ALA A 164 -23.28 -7.26 -13.09
N GLU A 165 -22.28 -7.78 -13.80
CA GLU A 165 -22.32 -8.04 -15.24
C GLU A 165 -23.49 -8.95 -15.66
N TYR A 166 -23.97 -9.80 -14.74
CA TYR A 166 -25.09 -10.70 -14.98
C TYR A 166 -26.43 -10.13 -14.50
N ALA A 167 -26.45 -9.00 -13.79
CA ALA A 167 -27.68 -8.36 -13.35
C ALA A 167 -28.38 -7.62 -14.53
N PRO A 168 -29.72 -7.50 -14.52
CA PRO A 168 -30.45 -6.82 -15.60
C PRO A 168 -30.00 -5.37 -15.86
N ASP A 169 -29.59 -4.66 -14.81
CA ASP A 169 -28.95 -3.34 -14.91
C ASP A 169 -27.73 -3.31 -13.98
N ALA A 170 -26.57 -3.65 -14.54
CA ALA A 170 -25.30 -3.74 -13.83
C ALA A 170 -24.95 -2.45 -13.06
N LYS A 171 -25.19 -1.28 -13.67
CA LYS A 171 -24.83 0.02 -13.07
C LYS A 171 -25.73 0.33 -11.88
N LYS A 172 -27.05 0.16 -12.04
CA LYS A 172 -28.01 0.40 -10.96
C LYS A 172 -27.85 -0.61 -9.83
N TRP A 173 -27.69 -1.89 -10.16
CA TRP A 173 -27.47 -2.94 -9.17
C TRP A 173 -26.21 -2.65 -8.34
N LEU A 174 -25.07 -2.37 -8.99
CA LEU A 174 -23.83 -2.09 -8.28
C LEU A 174 -23.93 -0.81 -7.42
N LYS A 175 -24.65 0.23 -7.89
CA LYS A 175 -24.92 1.44 -7.10
C LYS A 175 -25.70 1.13 -5.81
N ILE A 176 -26.70 0.25 -5.88
CA ILE A 176 -27.47 -0.21 -4.72
C ILE A 176 -26.57 -0.98 -3.75
N GLN A 177 -25.80 -1.97 -4.24
CA GLN A 177 -24.96 -2.79 -3.36
C GLN A 177 -23.85 -1.99 -2.67
N LYS A 178 -23.24 -1.02 -3.38
CA LYS A 178 -22.30 -0.05 -2.80
C LYS A 178 -22.89 0.66 -1.59
N LYS A 179 -24.12 1.18 -1.71
CA LYS A 179 -24.82 1.84 -0.60
C LYS A 179 -25.11 0.87 0.55
N ARG A 180 -25.57 -0.34 0.25
CA ARG A 180 -25.85 -1.38 1.26
C ARG A 180 -24.62 -1.76 2.06
N LEU A 181 -23.47 -1.97 1.41
CA LEU A 181 -22.21 -2.23 2.12
C LEU A 181 -21.84 -1.09 3.06
N LEU A 182 -21.95 0.16 2.60
CA LEU A 182 -21.65 1.33 3.44
C LEU A 182 -22.59 1.48 4.65
N GLU A 183 -23.76 0.86 4.61
CA GLU A 183 -24.74 0.80 5.71
C GLU A 183 -24.71 -0.52 6.50
N ASN A 184 -23.66 -1.35 6.32
CA ASN A 184 -23.51 -2.68 6.95
C ASN A 184 -24.61 -3.71 6.60
N GLN A 185 -25.27 -3.55 5.45
CA GLN A 185 -26.36 -4.42 5.03
C GLN A 185 -25.86 -5.61 4.21
N LEU A 186 -24.82 -6.31 4.69
CA LEU A 186 -24.18 -7.43 3.97
C LEU A 186 -25.17 -8.56 3.66
N ASN A 187 -26.08 -8.87 4.58
CA ASN A 187 -27.11 -9.90 4.37
C ASN A 187 -28.04 -9.58 3.18
N LEU A 188 -28.34 -8.30 2.95
CA LEU A 188 -29.13 -7.88 1.78
C LEU A 188 -28.32 -7.98 0.49
N VAL A 189 -27.01 -7.70 0.54
CA VAL A 189 -26.11 -7.89 -0.61
C VAL A 189 -26.03 -9.36 -1.00
N ILE A 190 -25.87 -10.26 -0.03
CA ILE A 190 -25.86 -11.72 -0.26
C ILE A 190 -27.15 -12.18 -0.94
N LYS A 191 -28.31 -11.80 -0.40
CA LYS A 191 -29.62 -12.12 -0.99
C LYS A 191 -29.77 -11.62 -2.43
N ASP A 192 -29.32 -10.40 -2.71
CA ASP A 192 -29.39 -9.83 -4.06
C ASP A 192 -28.44 -10.52 -5.04
N ILE A 193 -27.29 -11.04 -4.59
CA ILE A 193 -26.38 -11.84 -5.42
C ILE A 193 -27.02 -13.19 -5.76
N GLU A 194 -27.62 -13.85 -4.77
CA GLU A 194 -28.31 -15.14 -4.95
C GLU A 194 -29.52 -15.03 -5.89
N ALA A 195 -30.17 -13.86 -5.93
CA ALA A 195 -31.31 -13.60 -6.81
C ALA A 195 -30.94 -13.45 -8.31
N ILE A 196 -29.66 -13.31 -8.66
CA ILE A 196 -29.22 -13.16 -10.06
C ILE A 196 -29.24 -14.52 -10.75
N LYS A 197 -30.35 -14.86 -11.41
CA LYS A 197 -30.55 -16.16 -12.08
C LYS A 197 -29.52 -16.46 -13.19
N SER A 198 -29.07 -15.42 -13.88
CA SER A 198 -28.08 -15.47 -14.97
C SER A 198 -26.63 -15.62 -14.49
N LEU A 199 -26.37 -15.47 -13.18
CA LEU A 199 -25.02 -15.54 -12.62
C LEU A 199 -24.53 -17.00 -12.60
N PRO A 200 -23.37 -17.32 -13.20
CA PRO A 200 -22.81 -18.66 -13.13
C PRO A 200 -22.61 -19.12 -11.68
N LYS A 201 -23.03 -20.36 -11.37
CA LYS A 201 -22.99 -20.91 -10.01
C LYS A 201 -21.61 -20.83 -9.36
N GLU A 202 -20.54 -21.02 -10.13
CA GLU A 202 -19.17 -20.96 -9.62
C GLU A 202 -18.75 -19.53 -9.22
N ILE A 203 -19.12 -18.53 -10.03
CA ILE A 203 -18.87 -17.12 -9.71
C ILE A 203 -19.66 -16.72 -8.46
N CYS A 204 -20.94 -17.12 -8.39
CA CYS A 204 -21.79 -16.89 -7.23
C CYS A 204 -21.17 -17.49 -5.96
N ARG A 205 -20.84 -18.79 -5.99
CA ARG A 205 -20.23 -19.51 -4.87
C ARG A 205 -18.92 -18.86 -4.41
N SER A 206 -18.04 -18.53 -5.34
CA SER A 206 -16.75 -17.90 -5.04
C SER A 206 -16.92 -16.52 -4.38
N LEU A 207 -17.84 -15.70 -4.91
CA LEU A 207 -18.16 -14.39 -4.36
C LEU A 207 -18.77 -14.48 -2.96
N LEU A 208 -19.78 -15.34 -2.77
CA LEU A 208 -20.42 -15.53 -1.46
C LEU A 208 -19.41 -16.01 -0.42
N LYS A 209 -18.59 -17.02 -0.76
CA LYS A 209 -17.51 -17.49 0.11
C LYS A 209 -16.51 -16.38 0.45
N TYR A 210 -16.17 -15.52 -0.51
CA TYR A 210 -15.30 -14.37 -0.26
C TYR A 210 -15.94 -13.39 0.73
N LEU A 211 -17.22 -13.04 0.53
CA LEU A 211 -17.95 -12.12 1.41
C LEU A 211 -18.11 -12.68 2.82
N GLU A 212 -18.48 -13.96 2.95
CA GLU A 212 -18.63 -14.66 4.23
C GLU A 212 -17.31 -14.69 5.01
N ASN A 213 -16.21 -15.10 4.36
CA ASN A 213 -14.87 -15.16 4.99
C ASN A 213 -14.35 -13.79 5.44
N ASN A 214 -14.89 -12.70 4.90
CA ASN A 214 -14.51 -11.35 5.25
C ASN A 214 -15.59 -10.58 6.02
N ALA A 215 -16.75 -11.18 6.33
CA ALA A 215 -17.90 -10.49 6.92
C ALA A 215 -17.55 -9.74 8.23
N TYR A 216 -16.74 -10.36 9.09
CA TYR A 216 -16.28 -9.77 10.34
C TYR A 216 -15.40 -8.50 10.17
N ARG A 217 -14.91 -8.25 8.94
CA ARG A 217 -14.07 -7.11 8.56
C ARG A 217 -14.82 -6.05 7.76
N MET A 218 -16.14 -6.18 7.60
CA MET A 218 -16.96 -5.34 6.71
C MET A 218 -17.90 -4.37 7.47
N ASN A 219 -17.53 -3.95 8.68
CA ASN A 219 -18.30 -2.96 9.47
C ASN A 219 -18.04 -1.50 9.01
N TYR A 220 -18.26 -1.25 7.72
CA TYR A 220 -17.91 0.01 7.05
C TYR A 220 -18.59 1.24 7.65
N LYS A 221 -19.84 1.12 8.10
CA LYS A 221 -20.56 2.24 8.73
C LYS A 221 -19.84 2.68 10.00
N HIS A 222 -19.49 1.74 10.87
CA HIS A 222 -18.74 2.02 12.09
C HIS A 222 -17.38 2.61 11.77
N TYR A 223 -16.62 2.00 10.86
CA TYR A 223 -15.27 2.49 10.49
C TYR A 223 -15.32 3.93 10.02
N ARG A 224 -16.30 4.29 9.18
CA ARG A 224 -16.49 5.66 8.69
C ARG A 224 -16.90 6.62 9.80
N GLN A 225 -17.76 6.20 10.74
CA GLN A 225 -18.15 7.01 11.90
C GLN A 225 -16.95 7.29 12.81
N GLN A 226 -16.03 6.35 12.92
CA GLN A 226 -14.77 6.50 13.65
C GLN A 226 -13.69 7.29 12.88
N GLY A 227 -13.99 7.77 11.67
CA GLY A 227 -13.02 8.47 10.82
C GLY A 227 -11.93 7.56 10.22
N TRP A 228 -12.11 6.24 10.30
CA TRP A 228 -11.14 5.29 9.77
C TRP A 228 -11.27 5.14 8.26
N PHE A 229 -10.15 4.79 7.65
CA PHE A 229 -10.11 4.46 6.25
C PHE A 229 -10.66 3.06 5.98
N ILE A 230 -11.25 2.89 4.80
CA ILE A 230 -11.96 1.67 4.43
C ILE A 230 -11.51 1.03 3.11
N GLY A 231 -10.49 1.55 2.41
CA GLY A 231 -10.07 0.91 1.16
C GLY A 231 -8.78 1.47 0.61
N SER A 232 -7.93 0.62 0.02
CA SER A 232 -6.45 0.64 -0.16
C SER A 232 -5.83 1.75 -1.03
N GLY A 233 -6.58 2.79 -1.43
CA GLY A 233 -6.10 3.83 -2.34
C GLY A 233 -4.77 4.51 -1.94
N ALA A 234 -4.46 4.65 -0.64
CA ALA A 234 -3.18 5.21 -0.21
C ALA A 234 -1.99 4.30 -0.59
N ILE A 235 -2.12 2.99 -0.45
CA ILE A 235 -1.05 2.05 -0.80
C ILE A 235 -1.02 1.78 -2.30
N GLU A 236 -2.16 1.80 -3.01
CA GLU A 236 -2.17 1.81 -4.47
C GLU A 236 -1.42 3.01 -5.05
N SER A 237 -1.61 4.20 -4.46
CA SER A 237 -0.88 5.40 -4.85
C SER A 237 0.61 5.27 -4.56
N ALA A 238 1.00 4.65 -3.44
CA ALA A 238 2.41 4.37 -3.13
C ALA A 238 2.99 3.38 -4.13
N HIS A 239 2.27 2.33 -4.49
CA HIS A 239 2.71 1.37 -5.49
C HIS A 239 2.98 2.05 -6.85
N LYS A 240 2.04 2.89 -7.31
CA LYS A 240 2.21 3.68 -8.54
C LYS A 240 3.41 4.63 -8.46
N THR A 241 3.54 5.36 -7.35
CA THR A 241 4.55 6.42 -7.22
C THR A 241 5.92 5.93 -6.78
N LEU A 242 6.05 4.82 -6.06
CA LEU A 242 7.31 4.28 -5.57
C LEU A 242 7.81 3.12 -6.43
N ILE A 243 6.98 2.14 -6.77
CA ILE A 243 7.43 0.97 -7.52
C ILE A 243 7.30 1.25 -9.02
N GLN A 244 6.07 1.45 -9.51
CA GLN A 244 5.79 1.48 -10.96
C GLN A 244 6.49 2.64 -11.68
N ALA A 245 6.52 3.81 -11.05
CA ALA A 245 7.19 5.00 -11.59
C ALA A 245 8.67 4.79 -11.95
N ARG A 246 9.31 3.72 -11.43
CA ARG A 246 10.69 3.37 -11.79
C ARG A 246 10.85 1.97 -12.36
N MET A 247 10.04 1.00 -11.95
CA MET A 247 10.24 -0.41 -12.29
C MET A 247 9.45 -0.88 -13.52
N LYS A 248 8.40 -0.14 -13.91
CA LYS A 248 7.51 -0.51 -15.03
C LYS A 248 7.62 0.42 -16.25
N LEU A 249 8.75 1.11 -16.40
CA LEU A 249 8.97 1.94 -17.57
C LEU A 249 9.48 1.10 -18.74
N SER A 250 9.10 1.47 -19.96
CA SER A 250 9.48 0.75 -21.19
C SER A 250 11.01 0.67 -21.35
N GLY A 251 11.49 -0.50 -21.83
CA GLY A 251 12.90 -0.76 -22.12
C GLY A 251 13.80 -0.86 -20.89
N GLN A 252 13.25 -1.17 -19.71
CA GLN A 252 14.03 -1.28 -18.47
C GLN A 252 14.17 -2.71 -17.98
N TRP A 253 15.41 -3.06 -17.70
CA TRP A 253 15.84 -4.37 -17.25
C TRP A 253 16.61 -4.20 -15.95
N TRP A 254 16.29 -5.00 -14.94
CA TRP A 254 16.87 -4.87 -13.61
C TRP A 254 17.37 -6.23 -13.12
N SER A 255 18.59 -6.27 -12.59
CA SER A 255 18.98 -7.37 -11.72
C SER A 255 18.21 -7.27 -10.38
N ASN A 256 18.07 -8.39 -9.67
CA ASN A 256 17.42 -8.40 -8.35
C ASN A 256 18.07 -7.38 -7.39
N SER A 257 19.41 -7.35 -7.34
CA SER A 257 20.15 -6.40 -6.51
C SER A 257 19.99 -4.95 -6.97
N GLY A 258 19.97 -4.70 -8.29
CA GLY A 258 19.73 -3.38 -8.84
C GLY A 258 18.32 -2.86 -8.51
N CYS A 259 17.31 -3.72 -8.63
CA CYS A 259 15.94 -3.41 -8.25
C CYS A 259 15.85 -3.03 -6.76
N ASP A 260 16.37 -3.88 -5.86
CA ASP A 260 16.38 -3.63 -4.42
C ASP A 260 17.06 -2.32 -4.06
N ASN A 261 18.22 -2.03 -4.65
CA ASN A 261 18.99 -0.81 -4.38
C ASN A 261 18.23 0.44 -4.82
N ILE A 262 17.60 0.41 -5.99
CA ILE A 262 16.79 1.54 -6.46
C ILE A 262 15.54 1.71 -5.60
N LEU A 263 14.87 0.62 -5.18
CA LEU A 263 13.73 0.72 -4.27
C LEU A 263 14.15 1.31 -2.93
N LYS A 264 15.29 0.92 -2.35
CA LYS A 264 15.84 1.53 -1.12
C LYS A 264 16.00 3.06 -1.25
N LEU A 265 16.51 3.54 -2.39
CA LEU A 265 16.60 4.98 -2.64
C LEU A 265 15.22 5.64 -2.67
N ARG A 266 14.27 5.03 -3.38
CA ARG A 266 12.92 5.59 -3.50
C ARG A 266 12.20 5.61 -2.17
N VAL A 267 12.32 4.55 -1.37
CA VAL A 267 11.81 4.49 0.00
C VAL A 267 12.41 5.64 0.81
N ALA A 268 13.73 5.82 0.78
CA ALA A 268 14.37 6.90 1.52
C ALA A 268 13.85 8.29 1.13
N LEU A 269 13.59 8.53 -0.16
CA LEU A 269 13.01 9.79 -0.64
C LEU A 269 11.55 9.97 -0.22
N MET A 270 10.71 8.96 -0.43
CA MET A 270 9.27 9.00 -0.19
C MET A 270 8.91 8.97 1.30
N SER A 271 9.79 8.41 2.14
CA SER A 271 9.64 8.33 3.60
C SER A 271 10.29 9.50 4.35
N ASN A 272 10.63 10.61 3.67
CA ASN A 272 11.31 11.78 4.25
C ASN A 272 12.64 11.45 4.97
N LYS A 273 13.39 10.46 4.46
CA LYS A 273 14.71 10.05 4.99
C LYS A 273 15.86 10.55 4.12
N GLY A 274 15.68 11.70 3.44
CA GLY A 274 16.70 12.29 2.56
C GLY A 274 18.04 12.57 3.24
N LYS A 275 18.07 12.77 4.56
CA LYS A 275 19.31 12.88 5.34
C LYS A 275 20.17 11.62 5.25
N LEU A 276 19.57 10.42 5.22
CA LEU A 276 20.31 9.16 5.05
C LEU A 276 21.01 9.13 3.69
N LEU A 277 20.32 9.56 2.64
CA LEU A 277 20.91 9.66 1.29
C LEU A 277 22.08 10.63 1.28
N LYS A 278 21.89 11.84 1.82
CA LYS A 278 22.97 12.85 1.92
C LYS A 278 24.18 12.31 2.66
N ASN A 279 23.97 11.64 3.80
CA ASN A 279 25.08 11.09 4.59
C ASN A 279 25.88 10.03 3.81
N VAL A 280 25.21 9.13 3.09
CA VAL A 280 25.89 8.11 2.28
C VAL A 280 26.63 8.74 1.09
N ILE A 281 26.07 9.79 0.49
CA ILE A 281 26.69 10.51 -0.62
C ILE A 281 27.91 11.31 -0.15
N LEU A 282 27.79 12.05 0.97
CA LEU A 282 28.81 12.98 1.47
C LEU A 282 29.95 12.31 2.24
N ARG A 283 29.72 11.17 2.92
CA ARG A 283 30.78 10.40 3.61
C ARG A 283 31.88 9.85 2.69
N LYS A 284 31.77 10.06 1.37
CA LYS A 284 32.78 9.70 0.37
C LYS A 284 33.33 10.92 -0.39
N ALA A 285 32.91 12.13 -0.04
CA ALA A 285 33.48 13.38 -0.57
C ALA A 285 34.58 13.97 0.34
N ALA A 286 34.78 13.37 1.52
CA ALA A 286 35.92 13.54 2.41
C ALA A 286 36.74 12.25 2.40
#